data_AF-A0A943G4G3-F1
#
_entry.id   AF-A0A943G4G3-F1
#
_cell.length_a   1.000
_cell.length_b   1.000
_cell.length_c   1.000
_cell.angle_alpha   90.00
_cell.angle_beta   90.00
_cell.angle_gamma   90.00
#
_symmetry.space_group_name_H-M   'P 1'
#
loop_
_entity.id
_entity.type
_entity.pdbx_description
1 polymer ?
#
loop_
_entity_poly.entity_id
_entity_poly.type
_entity_poly.pdbx_seq_one_letter_code
_entity_poly.pdbx_strand_id
1 'polypeptide(L)'
;MARKIDSLLNKKGWTGVEVGKALVASIIHDIRHQSEPDYKPLFSQSDFDKMESSLNTERDYLAYGVYRDLYSGLIDAFNRGQGQHQQFYNGYYRYAMHLKDCVVAEQTLQTAELTPYVMTQEQYNKLKEQRETTLRGFRESFSGLLFTLLSHIMNSPEDAPEAIRKAIEATKEEAVTNERILSSYCEVYGMGYYQLPDGTRSDSFEGEGWQEKLKEEYLKTHKLRINGKPASFEDTILHYNTERRLKGYELFFNGIDAVKALYEEHTGEQLPPEDEEGIMKALESLLNLRDDENPVEKKTVPLHPAVLQVKDLVEGETGSGAEWHYYTEAPADITKYDIIAESLCFYNGEESEDGEPQLKEFKADYPALYKALEAYIKETVPQARDLKPSQYGKDFISWGELAELGVGNYPAYCNADDVTDILEVLAETDEDTTENLLKRKRLMFNGIVIAQEPNAYQLNERGEYIDNIKHILGFSSVFSIDSIAKNESTREDIQAFRENLFLPALQYLYAFNALVKILGEIYDLDELGEVAISTDRFESQLDALNSQLYMLYGDVYGTDADKERKREVIKEIFQPIDYEALKPTEEAIEEVTAELDRLGFSTEARKKLKKFDALIERLCERGL
;
A
#
# COMPACT_ATOMS: atom_id res chain seq x y z
N MET A 1 -22.17 49.55 -17.08
CA MET A 1 -23.51 48.98 -16.79
C MET A 1 -24.61 50.05 -16.68
N ALA A 2 -24.51 51.04 -15.79
CA ALA A 2 -25.57 52.04 -15.57
C ALA A 2 -26.18 52.68 -16.85
N ARG A 3 -25.37 53.22 -17.76
CA ARG A 3 -25.88 53.81 -19.03
C ARG A 3 -26.59 52.82 -19.98
N LYS A 4 -26.29 51.51 -19.88
CA LYS A 4 -26.98 50.45 -20.64
C LYS A 4 -28.31 50.08 -19.99
N ILE A 5 -28.37 50.02 -18.65
CA ILE A 5 -29.59 49.75 -17.89
C ILE A 5 -30.60 50.89 -18.07
N ASP A 6 -30.16 52.15 -17.98
CA ASP A 6 -31.01 53.32 -18.25
C ASP A 6 -31.58 53.30 -19.68
N SER A 7 -30.80 52.84 -20.66
CA SER A 7 -31.28 52.73 -22.05
C SER A 7 -32.30 51.59 -22.24
N LEU A 8 -32.15 50.49 -21.48
CA LEU A 8 -33.11 49.37 -21.45
C LEU A 8 -34.42 49.81 -20.80
N LEU A 9 -34.36 50.48 -19.64
CA LEU A 9 -35.53 50.98 -18.90
C LEU A 9 -36.36 52.01 -19.68
N ASN A 10 -35.74 52.73 -20.62
CA ASN A 10 -36.42 53.71 -21.48
C ASN A 10 -37.07 53.09 -22.74
N LYS A 11 -37.01 51.76 -22.91
CA LYS A 11 -37.72 51.05 -23.98
C LYS A 11 -39.24 51.20 -23.82
N LYS A 12 -39.95 51.41 -24.94
CA LYS A 12 -41.43 51.43 -24.95
C LYS A 12 -41.99 50.01 -24.94
N GLY A 13 -42.47 49.59 -23.78
CA GLY A 13 -43.17 48.31 -23.59
C GLY A 13 -42.21 47.13 -23.40
N TRP A 14 -42.53 46.30 -22.41
CA TRP A 14 -41.83 45.06 -22.11
C TRP A 14 -42.77 43.87 -22.30
N THR A 15 -42.24 42.77 -22.84
CA THR A 15 -42.98 41.50 -22.89
C THR A 15 -42.78 40.73 -21.58
N GLY A 16 -43.68 39.79 -21.29
CA GLY A 16 -43.57 38.95 -20.09
C GLY A 16 -42.25 38.16 -19.99
N VAL A 17 -41.71 37.73 -21.13
CA VAL A 17 -40.41 37.06 -21.21
C VAL A 17 -39.28 38.02 -20.84
N GLU A 18 -39.29 39.24 -21.37
CA GLU A 18 -38.22 40.21 -21.10
C GLU A 18 -38.19 40.64 -19.62
N VAL A 19 -39.37 40.89 -19.02
CA VAL A 19 -39.47 41.19 -17.59
C VAL A 19 -39.03 39.99 -16.76
N GLY A 20 -39.42 38.77 -17.15
CA GLY A 20 -39.03 37.54 -16.47
C GLY A 20 -37.53 37.27 -16.52
N LYS A 21 -36.89 37.44 -17.69
CA LYS A 21 -35.42 37.33 -17.81
C LYS A 21 -34.70 38.39 -16.98
N ALA A 22 -35.21 39.63 -16.94
CA ALA A 22 -34.66 40.67 -16.07
C ALA A 22 -34.77 40.31 -14.58
N LEU A 23 -35.86 39.67 -14.17
CA LEU A 23 -36.05 39.17 -12.80
C LEU A 23 -35.03 38.09 -12.44
N VAL A 24 -34.82 37.10 -13.32
CA VAL A 24 -33.83 36.05 -13.08
C VAL A 24 -32.40 36.59 -13.12
N ALA A 25 -32.09 37.51 -14.04
CA ALA A 25 -30.79 38.18 -14.07
C ALA A 25 -30.51 38.97 -12.78
N SER A 26 -31.55 39.54 -12.15
CA SER A 26 -31.41 40.21 -10.86
C SER A 26 -30.97 39.26 -9.76
N ILE A 27 -31.57 38.08 -9.64
CA ILE A 27 -31.16 37.12 -8.60
C ILE A 27 -29.78 36.52 -8.86
N ILE A 28 -29.43 36.24 -10.11
CA ILE A 28 -28.07 35.81 -10.47
C ILE A 28 -27.07 36.87 -10.04
N HIS A 29 -27.37 38.15 -10.32
CA HIS A 29 -26.54 39.26 -9.88
C HIS A 29 -26.45 39.35 -8.35
N ASP A 30 -27.56 39.18 -7.63
CA ASP A 30 -27.56 39.21 -6.17
C ASP A 30 -26.71 38.06 -5.57
N ILE A 31 -26.81 36.85 -6.14
CA ILE A 31 -26.01 35.69 -5.74
C ILE A 31 -24.51 35.95 -5.98
N ARG A 32 -24.13 36.50 -7.14
CA ARG A 32 -22.72 36.83 -7.46
C ARG A 32 -22.10 37.80 -6.45
N HIS A 33 -22.90 38.74 -5.92
CA HIS A 33 -22.41 39.79 -5.03
C HIS A 33 -22.84 39.59 -3.57
N GLN A 34 -23.33 38.40 -3.19
CA GLN A 34 -23.86 38.12 -1.84
C GLN A 34 -22.84 38.35 -0.70
N SER A 35 -21.55 38.31 -1.02
CA SER A 35 -20.44 38.52 -0.07
C SER A 35 -19.91 39.97 -0.07
N GLU A 36 -20.49 40.86 -0.87
CA GLU A 36 -20.04 42.24 -1.00
C GLU A 36 -20.85 43.18 -0.09
N PRO A 37 -20.21 43.88 0.87
CA PRO A 37 -20.91 44.66 1.88
C PRO A 37 -21.64 45.91 1.35
N ASP A 38 -21.25 46.42 0.18
CA ASP A 38 -21.81 47.64 -0.44
C ASP A 38 -22.47 47.36 -1.81
N TYR A 39 -22.90 46.12 -2.05
CA TYR A 39 -23.49 45.74 -3.33
C TYR A 39 -24.79 46.51 -3.63
N LYS A 40 -25.02 46.80 -4.91
CA LYS A 40 -26.26 47.42 -5.39
C LYS A 40 -27.04 46.41 -6.24
N PRO A 41 -28.36 46.25 -6.01
CA PRO A 41 -29.20 45.43 -6.87
C PRO A 41 -29.13 45.88 -8.33
N LEU A 42 -29.23 44.92 -9.24
CA LEU A 42 -29.18 45.19 -10.68
C LEU A 42 -30.36 46.09 -11.13
N PHE A 43 -31.52 45.90 -10.51
CA PHE A 43 -32.73 46.67 -10.70
C PHE A 43 -33.35 47.03 -9.34
N SER A 44 -33.92 48.23 -9.21
CA SER A 44 -34.70 48.57 -8.02
C SER A 44 -36.12 48.00 -8.10
N GLN A 45 -36.83 47.90 -6.97
CA GLN A 45 -38.25 47.55 -6.97
C GLN A 45 -39.06 48.50 -7.88
N SER A 46 -38.73 49.80 -7.89
CA SER A 46 -39.40 50.78 -8.74
C SER A 46 -39.16 50.57 -10.24
N ASP A 47 -38.06 49.90 -10.61
CA ASP A 47 -37.78 49.54 -12.00
C ASP A 47 -38.63 48.35 -12.43
N PHE A 48 -38.76 47.33 -11.56
CA PHE A 48 -39.69 46.21 -11.80
C PHE A 48 -41.15 46.66 -11.87
N ASP A 49 -41.61 47.54 -10.97
CA ASP A 49 -42.98 48.06 -11.01
C ASP A 49 -43.28 48.74 -12.36
N LYS A 50 -42.31 49.47 -12.93
CA LYS A 50 -42.43 50.08 -14.27
C LYS A 50 -42.47 49.04 -15.38
N MET A 51 -41.60 48.03 -15.34
CA MET A 51 -41.58 46.94 -16.32
C MET A 51 -42.90 46.16 -16.30
N GLU A 52 -43.38 45.76 -15.11
CA GLU A 52 -44.63 45.02 -14.91
C GLU A 52 -45.85 45.81 -15.37
N SER A 53 -45.88 47.13 -15.15
CA SER A 53 -47.00 47.98 -15.58
C SER A 53 -47.22 48.00 -17.11
N SER A 54 -46.24 47.53 -17.89
CA SER A 54 -46.33 47.46 -19.35
C SER A 54 -46.88 46.13 -19.88
N LEU A 55 -47.07 45.12 -19.02
CA LEU A 55 -47.65 43.83 -19.38
C LEU A 55 -49.16 43.98 -19.62
N ASN A 56 -49.64 43.65 -20.82
CA ASN A 56 -51.03 43.92 -21.21
C ASN A 56 -51.74 42.75 -21.90
N THR A 57 -51.05 41.64 -22.17
CA THR A 57 -51.66 40.43 -22.74
C THR A 57 -51.64 39.25 -21.77
N GLU A 58 -52.59 38.33 -21.91
CA GLU A 58 -52.62 37.09 -21.13
C GLU A 58 -51.32 36.28 -21.29
N ARG A 59 -50.75 36.27 -22.51
CA ARG A 59 -49.46 35.62 -22.81
C ARG A 59 -48.31 36.25 -22.02
N ASP A 60 -48.30 37.58 -21.87
CA ASP A 60 -47.28 38.29 -21.09
C ASP A 60 -47.38 37.94 -19.60
N TYR A 61 -48.59 37.97 -19.03
CA TYR A 61 -48.80 37.59 -17.63
C TYR A 61 -48.45 36.12 -17.37
N LEU A 62 -48.72 35.23 -18.33
CA LEU A 62 -48.39 33.81 -18.22
C LEU A 62 -46.88 33.58 -18.26
N ALA A 63 -46.19 34.15 -19.25
CA ALA A 63 -44.74 34.03 -19.39
C ALA A 63 -44.01 34.63 -18.18
N TYR A 64 -44.39 35.84 -17.76
CA TYR A 64 -43.83 36.47 -16.56
C TYR A 64 -44.10 35.61 -15.31
N GLY A 65 -45.30 35.04 -15.19
CA GLY A 65 -45.67 34.16 -14.09
C GLY A 65 -44.80 32.90 -13.98
N VAL A 66 -44.35 32.33 -15.09
CA VAL A 66 -43.39 31.21 -15.13
C VAL A 66 -42.04 31.62 -14.57
N TYR A 67 -41.46 32.73 -15.05
CA TYR A 67 -40.19 33.23 -14.54
C TYR A 67 -40.25 33.64 -13.07
N ARG A 68 -41.38 34.19 -12.61
CA ARG A 68 -41.56 34.54 -11.20
C ARG A 68 -41.61 33.30 -10.30
N ASP A 69 -42.32 32.27 -10.72
CA ASP A 69 -42.39 31.02 -9.96
C ASP A 69 -41.02 30.28 -10.00
N LEU A 70 -40.27 30.37 -11.11
CA LEU A 70 -38.86 29.95 -11.21
C LEU A 70 -37.97 30.74 -10.26
N TYR A 71 -38.08 32.07 -10.23
CA TYR A 71 -37.31 32.95 -9.35
C TYR A 71 -37.50 32.55 -7.88
N SER A 72 -38.76 32.37 -7.44
CA SER A 72 -39.04 31.95 -6.07
C SER A 72 -38.45 30.57 -5.75
N GLY A 73 -38.66 29.59 -6.64
CA GLY A 73 -38.10 28.25 -6.46
C GLY A 73 -36.57 28.23 -6.43
N LEU A 74 -35.94 29.03 -7.28
CA LEU A 74 -34.48 29.15 -7.36
C LEU A 74 -33.88 29.71 -6.08
N ILE A 75 -34.49 30.73 -5.47
CA ILE A 75 -34.02 31.32 -4.20
C ILE A 75 -34.07 30.28 -3.08
N ASP A 76 -35.21 29.60 -2.94
CA ASP A 76 -35.40 28.62 -1.88
C ASP A 76 -34.42 27.44 -2.04
N ALA A 77 -34.28 26.93 -3.27
CA ALA A 77 -33.39 25.83 -3.60
C ALA A 77 -31.91 26.23 -3.47
N PHE A 78 -31.52 27.43 -3.88
CA PHE A 78 -30.14 27.92 -3.72
C PHE A 78 -29.77 28.04 -2.23
N ASN A 79 -30.64 28.61 -1.40
CA ASN A 79 -30.41 28.71 0.05
C ASN A 79 -30.33 27.32 0.70
N ARG A 80 -31.18 26.38 0.28
CA ARG A 80 -31.10 24.98 0.71
C ARG A 80 -29.77 24.35 0.26
N GLY A 81 -29.33 24.61 -0.97
CA GLY A 81 -28.03 24.19 -1.50
C GLY A 81 -26.86 24.70 -0.65
N GLN A 82 -26.88 25.97 -0.22
CA GLN A 82 -25.86 26.49 0.73
C GLN A 82 -25.89 25.74 2.07
N GLY A 83 -27.09 25.39 2.56
CA GLY A 83 -27.25 24.52 3.73
C GLY A 83 -26.67 23.12 3.51
N GLN A 84 -26.92 22.50 2.35
CA GLN A 84 -26.36 21.18 2.00
C GLN A 84 -24.84 21.23 1.84
N HIS A 85 -24.29 22.30 1.28
CA HIS A 85 -22.84 22.51 1.23
C HIS A 85 -22.21 22.50 2.63
N GLN A 86 -22.85 23.10 3.64
CA GLN A 86 -22.41 23.01 5.04
C GLN A 86 -22.62 21.61 5.63
N GLN A 87 -23.74 20.96 5.29
CA GLN A 87 -24.06 19.61 5.74
C GLN A 87 -23.05 18.57 5.24
N PHE A 88 -22.57 18.71 4.00
CA PHE A 88 -21.48 17.91 3.46
C PHE A 88 -20.26 17.97 4.38
N TYR A 89 -19.77 19.17 4.70
CA TYR A 89 -18.61 19.32 5.58
C TYR A 89 -18.84 18.76 6.99
N ASN A 90 -20.03 18.95 7.55
CA ASN A 90 -20.38 18.42 8.87
C ASN A 90 -20.31 16.88 8.90
N GLY A 91 -20.78 16.21 7.85
CA GLY A 91 -20.67 14.75 7.73
C GLY A 91 -19.24 14.31 7.42
N TYR A 92 -18.65 14.88 6.37
CA TYR A 92 -17.34 14.52 5.85
C TYR A 92 -16.26 14.57 6.93
N TYR A 93 -16.14 15.68 7.67
CA TYR A 93 -15.07 15.82 8.66
C TYR A 93 -15.25 14.90 9.87
N ARG A 94 -16.49 14.56 10.26
CA ARG A 94 -16.73 13.62 11.35
C ARG A 94 -16.40 12.19 10.94
N TYR A 95 -16.79 11.80 9.73
CA TYR A 95 -16.41 10.52 9.13
C TYR A 95 -14.89 10.40 8.98
N ALA A 96 -14.26 11.40 8.36
CA ALA A 96 -12.81 11.44 8.13
C ALA A 96 -12.00 11.45 9.44
N MET A 97 -12.53 12.05 10.52
CA MET A 97 -11.88 12.02 11.83
C MET A 97 -11.73 10.60 12.36
N HIS A 98 -12.78 9.78 12.30
CA HIS A 98 -12.71 8.39 12.74
C HIS A 98 -11.75 7.55 11.89
N LEU A 99 -11.77 7.74 10.57
CA LEU A 99 -10.81 7.07 9.69
C LEU A 99 -9.36 7.46 10.04
N LYS A 100 -9.11 8.77 10.22
CA LYS A 100 -7.80 9.30 10.58
C LYS A 100 -7.33 8.79 11.94
N ASP A 101 -8.21 8.71 12.92
CA ASP A 101 -7.86 8.21 14.24
C ASP A 101 -7.42 6.74 14.19
N CYS A 102 -8.09 5.91 13.37
CA CYS A 102 -7.64 4.54 13.09
C CYS A 102 -6.25 4.51 12.46
N VAL A 103 -5.99 5.35 11.44
CA VAL A 103 -4.67 5.46 10.80
C VAL A 103 -3.59 5.81 11.82
N VAL A 104 -3.84 6.80 12.68
CA VAL A 104 -2.90 7.21 13.73
C VAL A 104 -2.68 6.09 14.74
N ALA A 105 -3.71 5.32 15.10
CA ALA A 105 -3.58 4.19 16.00
C ALA A 105 -2.67 3.10 15.42
N GLU A 106 -2.86 2.71 14.16
CA GLU A 106 -2.02 1.71 13.49
C GLU A 106 -0.56 2.21 13.30
N GLN A 107 -0.37 3.48 12.90
CA GLN A 107 0.96 4.10 12.80
C GLN A 107 1.68 4.19 14.15
N THR A 108 0.93 4.37 15.25
CA THR A 108 1.51 4.36 16.60
C THR A 108 2.06 2.99 16.96
N LEU A 109 1.38 1.91 16.55
CA LEU A 109 1.85 0.54 16.74
C LEU A 109 3.12 0.27 15.92
N GLN A 110 3.13 0.67 14.65
CA GLN A 110 4.32 0.57 13.79
C GLN A 110 5.51 1.36 14.37
N THR A 111 5.27 2.59 14.83
CA THR A 111 6.33 3.44 15.41
C THR A 111 6.86 2.85 16.73
N ALA A 112 6.03 2.11 17.46
CA ALA A 112 6.46 1.46 18.70
C ALA A 112 7.54 0.39 18.46
N GLU A 113 7.66 -0.16 17.24
CA GLU A 113 8.75 -1.05 16.83
C GLU A 113 10.13 -0.41 16.97
N LEU A 114 10.22 0.92 16.84
CA LEU A 114 11.46 1.69 16.88
C LEU A 114 12.07 1.84 18.29
N THR A 115 11.41 1.26 19.30
CA THR A 115 11.90 1.31 20.68
C THR A 115 12.58 -0.01 21.07
N PRO A 116 13.73 0.00 21.74
CA PRO A 116 14.41 -1.24 22.14
C PRO A 116 13.56 -2.03 23.14
N TYR A 117 13.74 -3.36 23.15
CA TYR A 117 13.10 -4.21 24.15
C TYR A 117 13.88 -4.15 25.47
N VAL A 118 13.19 -3.94 26.60
CA VAL A 118 13.82 -3.77 27.91
C VAL A 118 13.54 -4.98 28.79
N MET A 119 14.59 -5.52 29.41
CA MET A 119 14.49 -6.64 30.35
C MET A 119 15.52 -6.52 31.48
N THR A 120 15.36 -7.31 32.54
CA THR A 120 16.40 -7.46 33.58
C THR A 120 17.50 -8.42 33.14
N GLN A 121 18.65 -8.37 33.80
CA GLN A 121 19.75 -9.32 33.55
C GLN A 121 19.33 -10.77 33.83
N GLU A 122 18.47 -10.98 34.83
CA GLU A 122 17.96 -12.32 35.17
C GLU A 122 17.06 -12.88 34.06
N GLN A 123 16.19 -12.04 33.48
CA GLN A 123 15.37 -12.43 32.32
C GLN A 123 16.24 -12.83 31.12
N TYR A 124 17.25 -12.01 30.80
CA TYR A 124 18.17 -12.30 29.70
C TYR A 124 18.91 -13.63 29.90
N ASN A 125 19.51 -13.82 31.08
CA ASN A 125 20.27 -15.03 31.39
C ASN A 125 19.41 -16.30 31.30
N LYS A 126 18.14 -16.22 31.72
CA LYS A 126 17.20 -17.33 31.62
C LYS A 126 16.90 -17.70 30.16
N LEU A 127 16.64 -16.72 29.30
CA LEU A 127 16.41 -16.96 27.87
C LEU A 127 17.67 -17.51 27.19
N LYS A 128 18.84 -16.97 27.55
CA LYS A 128 20.14 -17.45 27.08
C LYS A 128 20.37 -18.92 27.46
N GLU A 129 20.21 -19.29 28.72
CA GLU A 129 20.40 -20.69 29.19
C GLU A 129 19.44 -21.66 28.50
N GLN A 130 18.19 -21.23 28.27
CA GLN A 130 17.20 -22.01 27.50
C GLN A 130 17.69 -22.27 26.08
N ARG A 131 18.17 -21.23 25.39
CA ARG A 131 18.67 -21.35 24.03
C ARG A 131 19.92 -22.22 23.94
N GLU A 132 20.89 -22.03 24.84
CA GLU A 132 22.11 -22.83 24.90
C GLU A 132 21.79 -24.33 25.11
N THR A 133 20.76 -24.63 25.90
CA THR A 133 20.26 -26.01 26.07
C THR A 133 19.74 -26.58 24.75
N THR A 134 18.96 -25.81 23.99
CA THR A 134 18.47 -26.21 22.66
C THR A 134 19.60 -26.41 21.67
N LEU A 135 20.51 -25.44 21.54
CA LEU A 135 21.67 -25.48 20.63
C LEU A 135 22.54 -26.71 20.89
N ARG A 136 22.84 -27.00 22.17
CA ARG A 136 23.62 -28.20 22.56
C ARG A 136 22.92 -29.51 22.22
N GLY A 137 21.60 -29.49 22.10
CA GLY A 137 20.76 -30.63 21.73
C GLY A 137 20.73 -30.95 20.24
N PHE A 138 21.09 -29.99 19.38
CA PHE A 138 21.15 -30.21 17.93
C PHE A 138 22.11 -31.34 17.57
N ARG A 139 21.71 -32.12 16.56
CA ARG A 139 22.43 -33.32 16.13
C ARG A 139 23.19 -33.03 14.85
N GLU A 140 24.27 -33.77 14.67
CA GLU A 140 25.17 -33.61 13.55
C GLU A 140 25.44 -34.96 12.88
N SER A 141 25.52 -34.91 11.55
CA SER A 141 25.89 -36.02 10.68
C SER A 141 27.38 -35.95 10.34
N PHE A 142 27.97 -37.06 9.85
CA PHE A 142 29.38 -37.02 9.46
C PHE A 142 29.59 -36.07 8.26
N SER A 143 28.66 -36.06 7.30
CA SER A 143 28.70 -35.19 6.14
C SER A 143 28.60 -33.71 6.53
N GLY A 144 27.65 -33.36 7.40
CA GLY A 144 27.49 -31.99 7.89
C GLY A 144 28.70 -31.52 8.68
N LEU A 145 29.22 -32.35 9.59
CA LEU A 145 30.46 -32.07 10.33
C LEU A 145 31.65 -31.82 9.39
N LEU A 146 31.79 -32.58 8.29
CA LEU A 146 32.87 -32.41 7.33
C LEU A 146 32.83 -31.05 6.65
N PHE A 147 31.67 -30.62 6.17
CA PHE A 147 31.53 -29.33 5.50
C PHE A 147 31.62 -28.15 6.48
N THR A 148 31.06 -28.29 7.68
CA THR A 148 31.19 -27.30 8.76
C THR A 148 32.65 -27.10 9.16
N LEU A 149 33.41 -28.20 9.32
CA LEU A 149 34.83 -28.13 9.62
C LEU A 149 35.65 -27.56 8.47
N LEU A 150 35.33 -27.93 7.23
CA LEU A 150 36.01 -27.36 6.06
C LEU A 150 35.78 -25.85 6.00
N SER A 151 34.54 -25.38 6.14
CA SER A 151 34.22 -23.95 6.19
C SER A 151 34.98 -23.23 7.30
N HIS A 152 35.03 -23.81 8.51
CA HIS A 152 35.80 -23.25 9.60
C HIS A 152 37.31 -23.18 9.30
N ILE A 153 37.88 -24.25 8.74
CA ILE A 153 39.30 -24.31 8.37
C ILE A 153 39.64 -23.28 7.30
N MET A 154 38.75 -23.05 6.34
CA MET A 154 38.99 -22.08 5.26
C MET A 154 39.05 -20.62 5.75
N ASN A 155 38.59 -20.31 6.96
CA ASN A 155 38.80 -19.00 7.59
C ASN A 155 40.26 -18.76 7.99
N SER A 156 41.05 -19.82 8.22
CA SER A 156 42.47 -19.76 8.60
C SER A 156 43.20 -21.03 8.13
N PRO A 157 43.35 -21.24 6.81
CA PRO A 157 43.82 -22.50 6.23
C PRO A 157 45.28 -22.83 6.60
N GLU A 158 46.08 -21.83 6.97
CA GLU A 158 47.45 -21.95 7.45
C GLU A 158 47.57 -22.71 8.78
N ASP A 159 46.54 -22.63 9.64
CA ASP A 159 46.48 -23.28 10.95
C ASP A 159 45.94 -24.72 10.86
N ALA A 160 45.51 -25.15 9.68
CA ALA A 160 44.96 -26.48 9.44
C ALA A 160 46.02 -27.58 9.69
N PRO A 161 45.59 -28.79 10.11
CA PRO A 161 46.47 -29.95 10.18
C PRO A 161 47.23 -30.17 8.87
N GLU A 162 48.51 -30.55 8.97
CA GLU A 162 49.45 -30.60 7.84
C GLU A 162 48.92 -31.33 6.59
N ALA A 163 48.18 -32.44 6.79
CA ALA A 163 47.59 -33.22 5.70
C ALA A 163 46.46 -32.45 4.98
N ILE A 164 45.63 -31.72 5.73
CA ILE A 164 44.54 -30.90 5.19
C ILE A 164 45.14 -29.67 4.49
N ARG A 165 46.08 -28.98 5.13
CA ARG A 165 46.76 -27.80 4.59
C ARG A 165 47.42 -28.09 3.22
N LYS A 166 48.13 -29.22 3.11
CA LYS A 166 48.72 -29.66 1.82
C LYS A 166 47.66 -29.98 0.76
N ALA A 167 46.55 -30.58 1.17
CA ALA A 167 45.47 -30.88 0.24
C ALA A 167 44.76 -29.61 -0.26
N ILE A 168 44.61 -28.59 0.60
CA ILE A 168 44.11 -27.26 0.22
C ILE A 168 45.11 -26.55 -0.70
N GLU A 169 46.41 -26.56 -0.39
CA GLU A 169 47.40 -25.86 -1.24
C GLU A 169 47.44 -26.42 -2.66
N ALA A 170 47.24 -27.73 -2.83
CA ALA A 170 47.19 -28.35 -4.14
C ALA A 170 46.03 -27.85 -5.01
N THR A 171 44.90 -27.44 -4.42
CA THR A 171 43.71 -27.02 -5.20
C THR A 171 43.88 -25.67 -5.89
N LYS A 172 44.87 -24.87 -5.51
CA LYS A 172 45.17 -23.56 -6.12
C LYS A 172 45.67 -23.66 -7.57
N GLU A 173 46.21 -24.82 -7.95
CA GLU A 173 46.73 -25.07 -9.29
C GLU A 173 45.81 -26.02 -10.10
N GLU A 174 44.72 -26.50 -9.49
CA GLU A 174 43.77 -27.42 -10.12
C GLU A 174 42.58 -26.66 -10.71
N ALA A 175 42.34 -26.83 -12.01
CA ALA A 175 41.15 -26.29 -12.67
C ALA A 175 39.88 -27.03 -12.22
N VAL A 176 38.76 -26.29 -12.17
CA VAL A 176 37.44 -26.88 -11.95
C VAL A 176 37.02 -27.63 -13.21
N THR A 177 36.68 -28.92 -13.08
CA THR A 177 36.23 -29.77 -14.20
C THR A 177 34.79 -30.24 -14.07
N ASN A 178 34.12 -29.88 -12.97
CA ASN A 178 32.76 -30.31 -12.71
C ASN A 178 31.79 -29.48 -13.56
N GLU A 179 31.18 -30.10 -14.57
CA GLU A 179 30.27 -29.44 -15.52
C GLU A 179 29.06 -28.80 -14.84
N ARG A 180 28.51 -29.42 -13.78
CA ARG A 180 27.37 -28.87 -13.02
C ARG A 180 27.74 -27.55 -12.34
N ILE A 181 28.93 -27.49 -11.75
CA ILE A 181 29.43 -26.28 -11.09
C ILE A 181 29.69 -25.20 -12.13
N LEU A 182 30.41 -25.53 -13.20
CA LEU A 182 30.73 -24.56 -14.27
C LEU A 182 29.48 -23.99 -14.94
N SER A 183 28.45 -24.81 -15.18
CA SER A 183 27.23 -24.35 -15.87
C SER A 183 26.33 -23.48 -14.99
N SER A 184 26.45 -23.57 -13.66
CA SER A 184 25.64 -22.80 -12.70
C SER A 184 26.42 -21.68 -12.00
N TYR A 185 27.72 -21.57 -12.25
CA TYR A 185 28.62 -20.65 -11.54
C TYR A 185 28.14 -19.19 -11.59
N CYS A 186 27.91 -18.66 -12.79
CA CYS A 186 27.48 -17.28 -12.98
C CYS A 186 26.11 -17.01 -12.37
N GLU A 187 25.23 -18.01 -12.34
CA GLU A 187 23.90 -17.88 -11.73
C GLU A 187 23.97 -17.81 -10.21
N VAL A 188 24.75 -18.69 -9.60
CA VAL A 188 24.95 -18.75 -8.13
C VAL A 188 25.60 -17.48 -7.62
N TYR A 189 26.57 -16.93 -8.37
CA TYR A 189 27.27 -15.70 -7.99
C TYR A 189 26.61 -14.40 -8.47
N GLY A 190 25.48 -14.48 -9.17
CA GLY A 190 24.86 -13.28 -9.74
C GLY A 190 25.76 -12.54 -10.71
N MET A 191 26.62 -13.26 -11.45
CA MET A 191 27.48 -12.68 -12.48
C MET A 191 26.71 -12.55 -13.79
N GLY A 192 26.51 -11.31 -14.21
CA GLY A 192 25.71 -10.99 -15.39
C GLY A 192 25.68 -9.50 -15.66
N TYR A 193 24.71 -9.12 -16.50
CA TYR A 193 24.48 -7.73 -16.88
C TYR A 193 22.98 -7.50 -17.08
N TYR A 194 22.55 -6.28 -16.76
CA TYR A 194 21.26 -5.78 -17.24
C TYR A 194 21.34 -5.34 -18.70
N GLN A 195 20.25 -5.54 -19.45
CA GLN A 195 20.10 -5.09 -20.84
C GLN A 195 18.78 -4.32 -21.02
N LEU A 196 18.85 -3.12 -21.60
CA LEU A 196 17.68 -2.29 -21.94
C LEU A 196 16.97 -2.76 -23.21
N PRO A 197 15.72 -2.30 -23.47
CA PRO A 197 14.97 -2.64 -24.68
C PRO A 197 15.66 -2.23 -25.99
N ASP A 198 16.52 -1.21 -25.94
CA ASP A 198 17.34 -0.78 -27.08
C ASP A 198 18.60 -1.64 -27.31
N GLY A 199 18.80 -2.69 -26.50
CA GLY A 199 19.94 -3.60 -26.55
C GLY A 199 21.18 -3.11 -25.79
N THR A 200 21.11 -1.94 -25.14
CA THR A 200 22.22 -1.40 -24.36
C THR A 200 22.47 -2.23 -23.10
N ARG A 201 23.74 -2.62 -22.85
CA ARG A 201 24.13 -3.43 -21.69
C ARG A 201 24.79 -2.60 -20.60
N SER A 202 24.49 -2.93 -19.34
CA SER A 202 25.10 -2.30 -18.16
C SER A 202 26.62 -2.43 -18.09
N ASP A 203 27.18 -3.56 -18.53
CA ASP A 203 28.62 -3.82 -18.55
C ASP A 203 29.39 -3.10 -19.67
N SER A 204 28.69 -2.29 -20.49
CA SER A 204 29.31 -1.39 -21.48
C SER A 204 29.64 0.00 -20.93
N PHE A 205 29.35 0.27 -19.65
CA PHE A 205 29.58 1.56 -18.99
C PHE A 205 30.59 1.46 -17.84
N GLU A 206 31.29 2.56 -17.60
CA GLU A 206 32.09 2.78 -16.39
C GLU A 206 31.41 3.86 -15.52
N GLY A 207 31.53 3.74 -14.19
CA GLY A 207 31.01 4.73 -13.23
C GLY A 207 29.48 4.88 -13.26
N GLU A 208 28.99 6.12 -13.19
CA GLU A 208 27.54 6.42 -13.12
C GLU A 208 26.82 6.37 -14.48
N GLY A 209 27.53 6.06 -15.58
CA GLY A 209 26.96 6.09 -16.94
C GLY A 209 25.74 5.19 -17.12
N TRP A 210 25.72 4.04 -16.44
CA TRP A 210 24.55 3.16 -16.44
C TRP A 210 23.34 3.76 -15.71
N GLN A 211 23.56 4.42 -14.57
CA GLN A 211 22.48 5.02 -13.78
C GLN A 211 21.81 6.18 -14.53
N GLU A 212 22.59 7.02 -15.21
CA GLU A 212 22.02 8.08 -16.06
C GLU A 212 21.19 7.51 -17.21
N LYS A 213 21.63 6.39 -17.80
CA LYS A 213 20.87 5.72 -18.85
C LYS A 213 19.54 5.17 -18.34
N LEU A 214 19.51 4.61 -17.13
CA LEU A 214 18.28 4.17 -16.47
C LEU A 214 17.31 5.34 -16.23
N LYS A 215 17.82 6.49 -15.75
CA LYS A 215 17.00 7.69 -15.53
C LYS A 215 16.39 8.23 -16.83
N GLU A 216 17.19 8.29 -17.89
CA GLU A 216 16.72 8.71 -19.21
C GLU A 216 15.60 7.81 -19.71
N GLU A 217 15.75 6.50 -19.60
CA GLU A 217 14.76 5.54 -20.07
C GLU A 217 13.47 5.64 -19.24
N TYR A 218 13.59 5.75 -17.93
CA TYR A 218 12.46 5.94 -17.03
C TYR A 218 11.65 7.21 -17.35
N LEU A 219 12.31 8.34 -17.60
CA LEU A 219 11.64 9.61 -17.96
C LEU A 219 11.01 9.60 -19.37
N LYS A 220 11.45 8.72 -20.27
CA LYS A 220 10.81 8.56 -21.59
C LYS A 220 9.47 7.85 -21.46
N THR A 221 9.39 6.83 -20.61
CA THR A 221 8.18 6.04 -20.36
C THR A 221 7.23 6.75 -19.40
N HIS A 222 7.75 7.46 -18.40
CA HIS A 222 6.97 8.11 -17.33
C HIS A 222 6.98 9.64 -17.45
N LYS A 223 6.02 10.20 -18.18
CA LYS A 223 5.97 11.64 -18.48
C LYS A 223 5.15 12.44 -17.46
N LEU A 224 5.79 12.83 -16.36
CA LEU A 224 5.19 13.74 -15.39
C LEU A 224 5.49 15.21 -15.70
N ARG A 225 4.49 16.09 -15.53
CA ARG A 225 4.65 17.56 -15.58
C ARG A 225 4.14 18.21 -14.30
N ILE A 226 4.98 19.03 -13.68
CA ILE A 226 4.63 19.83 -12.49
C ILE A 226 4.68 21.31 -12.88
N ASN A 227 3.58 22.03 -12.68
CA ASN A 227 3.44 23.45 -13.05
C ASN A 227 3.80 23.74 -14.54
N GLY A 228 3.40 22.82 -15.43
CA GLY A 228 3.62 22.93 -16.88
C GLY A 228 5.04 22.55 -17.36
N LYS A 229 5.98 22.26 -16.47
CA LYS A 229 7.35 21.84 -16.79
C LYS A 229 7.52 20.32 -16.58
N PRO A 230 8.36 19.62 -17.37
CA PRO A 230 8.74 18.24 -17.07
C PRO A 230 9.30 18.14 -15.65
N ALA A 231 8.85 17.13 -14.91
CA ALA A 231 9.31 16.87 -13.55
C ALA A 231 10.76 16.31 -13.55
N SER A 232 11.41 16.36 -12.39
CA SER A 232 12.70 15.68 -12.19
C SER A 232 12.52 14.15 -12.18
N PHE A 233 13.61 13.40 -12.29
CA PHE A 233 13.57 11.95 -12.12
C PHE A 233 13.05 11.57 -10.73
N GLU A 234 13.53 12.26 -9.69
CA GLU A 234 13.16 12.02 -8.30
C GLU A 234 11.67 12.29 -8.06
N ASP A 235 11.14 13.41 -8.57
CA ASP A 235 9.72 13.74 -8.46
C ASP A 235 8.84 12.74 -9.24
N THR A 236 9.32 12.31 -10.40
CA THR A 236 8.61 11.34 -11.25
C THR A 236 8.54 9.99 -10.55
N ILE A 237 9.67 9.47 -10.07
CA ILE A 237 9.70 8.21 -9.31
C ILE A 237 8.80 8.29 -8.08
N LEU A 238 8.90 9.36 -7.29
CA LEU A 238 8.11 9.49 -6.06
C LEU A 238 6.61 9.48 -6.38
N HIS A 239 6.19 10.23 -7.39
CA HIS A 239 4.79 10.28 -7.82
C HIS A 239 4.30 8.91 -8.28
N TYR A 240 4.98 8.29 -9.26
CA TYR A 240 4.53 7.01 -9.81
C TYR A 240 4.60 5.88 -8.78
N ASN A 241 5.60 5.85 -7.89
CA ASN A 241 5.65 4.88 -6.78
C ASN A 241 4.49 5.07 -5.79
N THR A 242 4.10 6.32 -5.53
CA THR A 242 2.95 6.62 -4.66
C THR A 242 1.65 6.15 -5.31
N GLU A 243 1.41 6.50 -6.57
CA GLU A 243 0.22 6.09 -7.33
C GLU A 243 0.13 4.55 -7.44
N ARG A 244 1.23 3.90 -7.78
CA ARG A 244 1.38 2.43 -7.80
C ARG A 244 1.00 1.79 -6.47
N ARG A 245 1.55 2.30 -5.36
CA ARG A 245 1.26 1.75 -4.03
C ARG A 245 -0.21 1.95 -3.66
N LEU A 246 -0.77 3.12 -3.95
CA LEU A 246 -2.20 3.40 -3.78
C LEU A 246 -3.07 2.45 -4.61
N LYS A 247 -2.70 2.18 -5.86
CA LYS A 247 -3.41 1.24 -6.73
C LYS A 247 -3.37 -0.18 -6.17
N GLY A 248 -2.21 -0.62 -5.69
CA GLY A 248 -2.08 -1.91 -5.02
C GLY A 248 -2.97 -2.01 -3.78
N TYR A 249 -3.03 -0.96 -2.95
CA TYR A 249 -3.93 -0.93 -1.79
C TYR A 249 -5.42 -0.97 -2.19
N GLU A 250 -5.81 -0.24 -3.24
CA GLU A 250 -7.17 -0.28 -3.77
C GLU A 250 -7.56 -1.69 -4.24
N LEU A 251 -6.69 -2.34 -5.04
CA LEU A 251 -6.90 -3.71 -5.49
C LEU A 251 -7.00 -4.67 -4.32
N PHE A 252 -6.15 -4.50 -3.31
CA PHE A 252 -6.15 -5.35 -2.12
C PHE A 252 -7.43 -5.19 -1.31
N PHE A 253 -7.95 -3.95 -1.20
CA PHE A 253 -9.23 -3.68 -0.56
C PHE A 253 -10.40 -4.32 -1.33
N ASN A 254 -10.47 -4.10 -2.64
CA ASN A 254 -11.55 -4.58 -3.50
C ASN A 254 -11.51 -6.10 -3.74
N GLY A 255 -10.38 -6.74 -3.46
CA GLY A 255 -10.23 -8.19 -3.48
C GLY A 255 -9.94 -8.77 -4.86
N ILE A 256 -10.00 -10.10 -4.93
CA ILE A 256 -9.52 -10.86 -6.10
C ILE A 256 -10.23 -10.49 -7.41
N ASP A 257 -11.51 -10.13 -7.35
CA ASP A 257 -12.28 -9.79 -8.56
C ASP A 257 -11.77 -8.51 -9.22
N ALA A 258 -11.32 -7.53 -8.43
CA ALA A 258 -10.69 -6.32 -8.96
C ALA A 258 -9.32 -6.63 -9.59
N VAL A 259 -8.55 -7.54 -9.00
CA VAL A 259 -7.28 -8.01 -9.57
C VAL A 259 -7.51 -8.72 -10.89
N LYS A 260 -8.49 -9.63 -10.96
CA LYS A 260 -8.88 -10.34 -12.19
C LYS A 260 -9.33 -9.37 -13.29
N ALA A 261 -10.18 -8.40 -12.96
CA ALA A 261 -10.67 -7.41 -13.91
C ALA A 261 -9.53 -6.57 -14.49
N LEU A 262 -8.60 -6.11 -13.64
CA LEU A 262 -7.43 -5.35 -14.09
C LEU A 262 -6.49 -6.20 -14.95
N TYR A 263 -6.29 -7.48 -14.58
CA TYR A 263 -5.49 -8.43 -15.35
C TYR A 263 -6.06 -8.63 -16.75
N GLU A 264 -7.37 -8.85 -16.86
CA GLU A 264 -8.06 -9.03 -18.13
C GLU A 264 -8.00 -7.76 -18.99
N GLU A 265 -8.15 -6.58 -18.37
CA GLU A 265 -8.00 -5.29 -19.07
C GLU A 265 -6.59 -5.10 -19.65
N HIS A 266 -5.54 -5.44 -18.88
CA HIS A 266 -4.14 -5.24 -19.30
C HIS A 266 -3.64 -6.28 -20.31
N THR A 267 -4.02 -7.55 -20.13
CA THR A 267 -3.44 -8.67 -20.90
C THR A 267 -4.37 -9.19 -21.98
N GLY A 268 -5.69 -8.96 -21.86
CA GLY A 268 -6.70 -9.60 -22.68
C GLY A 268 -6.94 -11.09 -22.34
N GLU A 269 -6.31 -11.60 -21.27
CA GLU A 269 -6.41 -12.98 -20.81
C GLU A 269 -7.05 -13.07 -19.42
N GLN A 270 -7.62 -14.23 -19.07
CA GLN A 270 -8.14 -14.46 -17.72
C GLN A 270 -7.02 -14.92 -16.80
N LEU A 271 -7.01 -14.36 -15.59
CA LEU A 271 -6.09 -14.80 -14.54
C LEU A 271 -6.38 -16.27 -14.16
N PRO A 272 -5.38 -17.15 -14.04
CA PRO A 272 -5.60 -18.57 -13.72
C PRO A 272 -6.38 -18.76 -12.40
N PRO A 273 -7.44 -19.59 -12.38
CA PRO A 273 -8.43 -19.61 -11.29
C PRO A 273 -8.01 -20.34 -10.01
N GLU A 274 -6.88 -21.06 -10.01
CA GLU A 274 -6.55 -22.03 -8.96
C GLU A 274 -5.67 -21.50 -7.83
N ASP A 275 -5.27 -20.23 -7.86
CA ASP A 275 -4.45 -19.59 -6.81
C ASP A 275 -4.93 -18.19 -6.37
N GLU A 276 -6.21 -18.02 -6.08
CA GLU A 276 -6.72 -16.72 -5.62
C GLU A 276 -6.10 -16.27 -4.28
N GLU A 277 -5.89 -17.22 -3.36
CA GLU A 277 -5.29 -16.94 -2.05
C GLU A 277 -3.81 -16.56 -2.16
N GLY A 278 -3.03 -17.28 -2.98
CA GLY A 278 -1.63 -16.95 -3.22
C GLY A 278 -1.46 -15.63 -3.96
N ILE A 279 -2.36 -15.28 -4.89
CA ILE A 279 -2.44 -13.96 -5.53
C ILE A 279 -2.65 -12.83 -4.50
N MET A 280 -3.59 -12.99 -3.57
CA MET A 280 -3.85 -11.95 -2.57
C MET A 280 -2.71 -11.82 -1.55
N LYS A 281 -2.09 -12.94 -1.15
CA LYS A 281 -0.87 -12.94 -0.31
C LYS A 281 0.33 -12.32 -1.03
N ALA A 282 0.45 -12.56 -2.32
CA ALA A 282 1.46 -11.96 -3.18
C ALA A 282 1.30 -10.43 -3.25
N LEU A 283 0.07 -9.96 -3.48
CA LEU A 283 -0.25 -8.53 -3.47
C LEU A 283 0.04 -7.88 -2.11
N GLU A 284 -0.39 -8.52 -1.02
CA GLU A 284 -0.08 -8.03 0.34
C GLU A 284 1.43 -7.99 0.60
N SER A 285 2.17 -9.01 0.15
CA SER A 285 3.63 -9.04 0.31
C SER A 285 4.27 -7.87 -0.43
N LEU A 286 3.88 -7.62 -1.70
CA LEU A 286 4.37 -6.50 -2.50
C LEU A 286 4.13 -5.15 -1.84
N LEU A 287 2.96 -4.96 -1.22
CA LEU A 287 2.60 -3.73 -0.50
C LEU A 287 3.43 -3.51 0.76
N ASN A 288 3.83 -4.60 1.44
CA ASN A 288 4.63 -4.55 2.66
C ASN A 288 6.14 -4.43 2.40
N LEU A 289 6.60 -4.54 1.16
CA LEU A 289 8.00 -4.34 0.83
C LEU A 289 8.38 -2.87 1.03
N ARG A 290 9.39 -2.63 1.87
CA ARG A 290 10.09 -1.35 1.79
C ARG A 290 10.82 -1.26 0.45
N ASP A 291 10.96 -0.06 -0.09
CA ASP A 291 11.60 0.15 -1.40
C ASP A 291 13.07 -0.36 -1.43
N ASP A 292 13.71 -0.59 -0.28
CA ASP A 292 15.04 -1.21 -0.09
C ASP A 292 15.04 -2.73 0.20
N GLU A 293 13.86 -3.34 0.27
CA GLU A 293 13.66 -4.77 0.60
C GLU A 293 13.04 -5.57 -0.56
N ASN A 294 13.19 -5.10 -1.80
CA ASN A 294 12.66 -5.78 -3.00
C ASN A 294 13.14 -7.25 -3.07
N PRO A 295 12.26 -8.24 -2.88
CA PRO A 295 12.60 -9.66 -2.77
C PRO A 295 12.95 -10.26 -4.12
N VAL A 296 12.56 -9.59 -5.23
CA VAL A 296 12.97 -9.95 -6.59
C VAL A 296 14.49 -9.84 -6.74
N GLU A 297 15.14 -8.93 -5.99
CA GLU A 297 16.60 -8.80 -5.99
C GLU A 297 17.28 -9.73 -4.98
N LYS A 298 16.60 -10.15 -3.90
CA LYS A 298 17.22 -10.93 -2.82
C LYS A 298 17.10 -12.45 -2.96
N LYS A 299 16.30 -13.02 -3.88
CA LYS A 299 16.10 -14.49 -4.05
C LYS A 299 15.82 -15.26 -2.73
N THR A 300 15.45 -14.59 -1.64
CA THR A 300 15.41 -15.19 -0.29
C THR A 300 14.03 -15.65 0.15
N VAL A 301 12.98 -15.35 -0.62
CA VAL A 301 11.60 -15.80 -0.33
C VAL A 301 11.04 -16.44 -1.61
N PRO A 302 10.45 -17.64 -1.56
CA PRO A 302 9.72 -18.20 -2.69
C PRO A 302 8.56 -17.26 -3.01
N LEU A 303 8.73 -16.43 -4.04
CA LEU A 303 7.65 -15.60 -4.56
C LEU A 303 6.68 -16.53 -5.28
N HIS A 304 5.39 -16.45 -4.92
CA HIS A 304 4.36 -17.15 -5.68
C HIS A 304 4.48 -16.74 -7.17
N PRO A 305 4.37 -17.66 -8.14
CA PRO A 305 4.46 -17.32 -9.57
C PRO A 305 3.55 -16.16 -10.00
N ALA A 306 2.41 -15.98 -9.33
CA ALA A 306 1.49 -14.88 -9.56
C ALA A 306 1.99 -13.53 -9.01
N VAL A 307 3.00 -13.48 -8.12
CA VAL A 307 3.61 -12.23 -7.67
C VAL A 307 4.14 -11.44 -8.85
N LEU A 308 4.82 -12.09 -9.81
CA LEU A 308 5.36 -11.40 -10.98
C LEU A 308 4.24 -10.82 -11.87
N GLN A 309 3.14 -11.57 -12.04
CA GLN A 309 1.98 -11.16 -12.83
C GLN A 309 1.23 -9.97 -12.20
N VAL A 310 1.08 -9.98 -10.87
CA VAL A 310 0.43 -8.89 -10.12
C VAL A 310 1.36 -7.71 -9.90
N LYS A 311 2.67 -7.95 -9.81
CA LYS A 311 3.69 -6.91 -9.77
C LYS A 311 3.58 -6.04 -11.01
N ASP A 312 3.58 -6.61 -12.20
CA ASP A 312 3.46 -5.84 -13.44
C ASP A 312 2.15 -5.02 -13.52
N LEU A 313 1.06 -5.54 -12.96
CA LEU A 313 -0.24 -4.85 -12.88
C LEU A 313 -0.25 -3.65 -11.92
N VAL A 314 0.35 -3.81 -10.75
CA VAL A 314 0.41 -2.76 -9.72
C VAL A 314 1.47 -1.72 -10.14
N GLU A 315 2.58 -2.22 -10.67
CA GLU A 315 3.76 -1.45 -11.02
C GLU A 315 3.71 -0.79 -12.40
N GLY A 316 2.81 -1.23 -13.30
CA GLY A 316 2.59 -0.59 -14.60
C GLY A 316 3.85 -0.54 -15.48
N GLU A 317 4.62 -1.64 -15.52
CA GLU A 317 6.00 -1.68 -16.05
C GLU A 317 7.01 -0.85 -15.22
N THR A 318 7.14 -1.09 -13.89
CA THR A 318 8.33 -0.58 -13.18
C THR A 318 9.56 -1.43 -13.39
N GLY A 319 10.15 -1.25 -14.57
CA GLY A 319 11.58 -1.35 -14.80
C GLY A 319 11.91 -0.35 -15.89
N SER A 320 13.16 0.05 -16.01
CA SER A 320 13.66 0.72 -17.23
C SER A 320 13.52 -0.12 -18.52
N GLY A 321 12.70 -1.19 -18.50
CA GLY A 321 12.74 -2.31 -19.43
C GLY A 321 14.04 -3.11 -19.33
N ALA A 322 14.83 -2.94 -18.26
CA ALA A 322 16.09 -3.65 -18.07
C ALA A 322 15.86 -5.10 -17.63
N GLU A 323 16.27 -6.05 -18.47
CA GLU A 323 16.25 -7.48 -18.14
C GLU A 323 17.64 -7.92 -17.65
N TRP A 324 17.66 -8.79 -16.63
CA TRP A 324 18.89 -9.39 -16.12
C TRP A 324 19.29 -10.60 -16.97
N HIS A 325 20.55 -10.66 -17.40
CA HIS A 325 21.12 -11.79 -18.13
C HIS A 325 22.39 -12.30 -17.44
N TYR A 326 22.47 -13.60 -17.20
CA TYR A 326 23.70 -14.23 -16.71
C TYR A 326 24.73 -14.40 -17.83
N TYR A 327 26.01 -14.33 -17.48
CA TYR A 327 27.06 -14.77 -18.39
C TYR A 327 26.97 -16.28 -18.65
N THR A 328 27.22 -16.69 -19.89
CA THR A 328 27.09 -18.10 -20.32
C THR A 328 28.31 -18.96 -19.99
N GLU A 329 29.44 -18.35 -19.62
CA GLU A 329 30.70 -19.02 -19.32
C GLU A 329 31.23 -18.56 -17.97
N ALA A 330 31.67 -19.52 -17.14
CA ALA A 330 32.37 -19.22 -15.89
C ALA A 330 33.77 -18.63 -16.19
N PRO A 331 34.36 -17.87 -15.25
CA PRO A 331 35.73 -17.37 -15.39
C PRO A 331 36.72 -18.48 -15.72
N ALA A 332 37.56 -18.28 -16.73
CA ALA A 332 38.47 -19.30 -17.25
C ALA A 332 39.63 -19.65 -16.28
N ASP A 333 39.88 -18.77 -15.31
CA ASP A 333 40.93 -18.88 -14.30
C ASP A 333 40.44 -19.42 -12.95
N ILE A 334 39.18 -19.85 -12.86
CA ILE A 334 38.65 -20.43 -11.62
C ILE A 334 39.36 -21.73 -11.26
N THR A 335 39.82 -21.79 -10.02
CA THR A 335 40.51 -22.92 -9.43
C THR A 335 39.58 -23.68 -8.49
N LYS A 336 39.94 -24.93 -8.19
CA LYS A 336 39.28 -25.70 -7.14
C LYS A 336 39.45 -25.05 -5.76
N TYR A 337 40.47 -24.23 -5.54
CA TYR A 337 40.61 -23.46 -4.31
C TYR A 337 39.47 -22.44 -4.15
N ASP A 338 39.15 -21.71 -5.21
CA ASP A 338 38.09 -20.68 -5.19
C ASP A 338 36.73 -21.31 -4.82
N ILE A 339 36.48 -22.53 -5.32
CA ILE A 339 35.26 -23.27 -4.99
C ILE A 339 35.16 -23.63 -3.50
N ILE A 340 36.24 -24.10 -2.86
CA ILE A 340 36.18 -24.46 -1.42
C ILE A 340 36.28 -23.25 -0.50
N ALA A 341 36.89 -22.15 -0.96
CA ALA A 341 37.05 -20.93 -0.19
C ALA A 341 35.79 -20.07 -0.20
N GLU A 342 35.17 -19.91 -1.37
CA GLU A 342 34.08 -18.94 -1.56
C GLU A 342 32.77 -19.60 -2.00
N SER A 343 32.81 -20.83 -2.54
CA SER A 343 31.67 -21.50 -3.21
C SER A 343 31.24 -22.83 -2.60
N LEU A 344 31.48 -23.05 -1.31
CA LEU A 344 31.18 -24.35 -0.69
C LEU A 344 29.68 -24.71 -0.74
N CYS A 345 28.81 -23.72 -0.98
CA CYS A 345 27.38 -23.91 -1.27
C CYS A 345 27.10 -24.89 -2.41
N PHE A 346 28.01 -25.07 -3.38
CA PHE A 346 27.84 -26.11 -4.43
C PHE A 346 27.81 -27.53 -3.86
N TYR A 347 28.38 -27.73 -2.66
CA TYR A 347 28.41 -29.00 -1.96
C TYR A 347 27.59 -28.99 -0.65
N ASN A 348 27.03 -27.83 -0.28
CA ASN A 348 26.25 -27.61 0.94
C ASN A 348 24.82 -27.19 0.56
N GLY A 349 23.94 -28.16 0.23
CA GLY A 349 22.56 -27.94 -0.21
C GLY A 349 21.71 -29.23 -0.34
N GLU A 350 20.38 -29.08 -0.36
CA GLU A 350 19.28 -30.02 -0.02
C GLU A 350 19.43 -31.55 -0.28
N GLU A 351 18.82 -32.30 0.65
CA GLU A 351 18.60 -33.75 0.63
C GLU A 351 17.75 -34.16 -0.58
N SER A 352 18.32 -34.97 -1.48
CA SER A 352 17.49 -35.83 -2.33
C SER A 352 16.91 -36.96 -1.48
N GLU A 353 15.72 -37.48 -1.84
CA GLU A 353 15.05 -38.63 -1.19
C GLU A 353 15.96 -39.90 -1.05
N ASP A 354 17.13 -39.91 -1.68
CA ASP A 354 18.10 -41.01 -1.69
C ASP A 354 19.38 -40.79 -0.85
N GLY A 355 19.67 -39.57 -0.36
CA GLY A 355 20.90 -39.24 0.37
C GLY A 355 22.21 -39.30 -0.44
N GLU A 356 23.11 -38.32 -0.21
CA GLU A 356 24.49 -38.20 -0.72
C GLU A 356 24.78 -38.12 -2.25
N PRO A 357 24.23 -37.13 -2.98
CA PRO A 357 24.88 -36.63 -4.19
C PRO A 357 26.17 -35.83 -3.88
N GLN A 358 26.12 -34.92 -2.91
CA GLN A 358 27.11 -33.84 -2.74
C GLN A 358 28.39 -34.28 -2.03
N LEU A 359 28.32 -35.11 -0.98
CA LEU A 359 29.53 -35.67 -0.36
C LEU A 359 30.28 -36.60 -1.33
N LYS A 360 29.52 -37.36 -2.12
CA LYS A 360 30.06 -38.25 -3.16
C LYS A 360 30.72 -37.45 -4.29
N GLU A 361 30.08 -36.37 -4.73
CA GLU A 361 30.62 -35.43 -5.72
C GLU A 361 31.86 -34.71 -5.19
N PHE A 362 31.81 -34.18 -3.96
CA PHE A 362 32.96 -33.57 -3.28
C PHE A 362 34.13 -34.55 -3.17
N LYS A 363 33.86 -35.81 -2.83
CA LYS A 363 34.89 -36.86 -2.78
C LYS A 363 35.52 -37.15 -4.14
N ALA A 364 34.75 -37.01 -5.23
CA ALA A 364 35.26 -37.16 -6.60
C ALA A 364 36.11 -35.95 -7.01
N ASP A 365 35.66 -34.74 -6.68
CA ASP A 365 36.32 -33.49 -7.06
C ASP A 365 37.56 -33.20 -6.18
N TYR A 366 37.52 -33.57 -4.90
CA TYR A 366 38.54 -33.29 -3.88
C TYR A 366 39.01 -34.55 -3.12
N PRO A 367 39.52 -35.59 -3.81
CA PRO A 367 39.78 -36.89 -3.19
C PRO A 367 40.87 -36.86 -2.10
N ALA A 368 41.88 -35.99 -2.25
CA ALA A 368 42.94 -35.83 -1.26
C ALA A 368 42.45 -35.09 0.00
N LEU A 369 41.72 -33.99 -0.20
CA LEU A 369 41.16 -33.17 0.87
C LEU A 369 40.10 -33.92 1.67
N TYR A 370 39.17 -34.61 0.98
CA TYR A 370 38.18 -35.47 1.63
C TYR A 370 38.84 -36.50 2.54
N LYS A 371 39.89 -37.20 2.08
CA LYS A 371 40.59 -38.21 2.90
C LYS A 371 41.28 -37.60 4.11
N ALA A 372 41.87 -36.42 3.95
CA ALA A 372 42.53 -35.70 5.04
C ALA A 372 41.51 -35.25 6.10
N LEU A 373 40.37 -34.69 5.68
CA LEU A 373 39.25 -34.31 6.55
C LEU A 373 38.63 -35.53 7.25
N GLU A 374 38.37 -36.61 6.52
CA GLU A 374 37.83 -37.85 7.09
C GLU A 374 38.74 -38.43 8.17
N ALA A 375 40.05 -38.47 7.92
CA ALA A 375 41.02 -38.94 8.90
C ALA A 375 41.03 -38.04 10.15
N TYR A 376 41.04 -36.72 9.95
CA TYR A 376 41.01 -35.74 11.03
C TYR A 376 39.76 -35.86 11.90
N ILE A 377 38.58 -36.01 11.29
CA ILE A 377 37.31 -36.19 12.01
C ILE A 377 37.34 -37.49 12.82
N LYS A 378 37.77 -38.61 12.24
CA LYS A 378 37.85 -39.90 12.97
C LYS A 378 38.88 -39.89 14.09
N GLU A 379 39.93 -39.10 13.96
CA GLU A 379 40.92 -38.93 15.02
C GLU A 379 40.33 -38.13 16.19
N THR A 380 39.70 -37.00 15.87
CA THR A 380 39.24 -35.98 16.83
C THR A 380 37.89 -36.33 17.47
N VAL A 381 37.01 -37.04 16.76
CA VAL A 381 35.68 -37.45 17.20
C VAL A 381 35.63 -38.98 17.34
N PRO A 382 35.75 -39.54 18.56
CA PRO A 382 35.81 -40.99 18.77
C PRO A 382 34.61 -41.75 18.20
N GLN A 383 33.41 -41.17 18.31
CA GLN A 383 32.16 -41.75 17.79
C GLN A 383 32.18 -41.94 16.26
N ALA A 384 33.02 -41.19 15.52
CA ALA A 384 33.11 -41.27 14.06
C ALA A 384 33.97 -42.44 13.55
N ARG A 385 34.79 -43.07 14.39
CA ARG A 385 35.76 -44.10 13.99
C ARG A 385 35.11 -45.33 13.37
N ASP A 386 33.99 -45.76 13.96
CA ASP A 386 33.28 -46.98 13.58
C ASP A 386 32.16 -46.72 12.56
N LEU A 387 31.96 -45.46 12.14
CA LEU A 387 30.97 -45.12 11.12
C LEU A 387 31.38 -45.68 9.76
N LYS A 388 30.42 -46.37 9.13
CA LYS A 388 30.52 -46.80 7.74
C LYS A 388 30.06 -45.67 6.82
N PRO A 389 30.54 -45.59 5.57
CA PRO A 389 30.09 -44.58 4.60
C PRO A 389 28.57 -44.52 4.44
N SER A 390 27.86 -45.65 4.51
CA SER A 390 26.38 -45.69 4.46
C SER A 390 25.67 -45.05 5.66
N GLN A 391 26.42 -44.53 6.64
CA GLN A 391 25.91 -43.87 7.84
C GLN A 391 26.29 -42.38 7.87
N TYR A 392 27.01 -41.86 6.87
CA TYR A 392 27.57 -40.52 6.93
C TYR A 392 26.53 -39.41 6.84
N GLY A 393 25.37 -39.67 6.22
CA GLY A 393 24.20 -38.80 6.28
C GLY A 393 23.30 -38.98 7.52
N LYS A 394 23.69 -39.79 8.52
CA LYS A 394 22.89 -40.00 9.74
C LYS A 394 23.47 -39.27 10.93
N ASP A 395 22.59 -38.69 11.74
CA ASP A 395 22.93 -38.09 13.03
C ASP A 395 23.66 -39.08 13.94
N PHE A 396 24.83 -38.69 14.45
CA PHE A 396 25.64 -39.56 15.30
C PHE A 396 26.20 -38.90 16.56
N ILE A 397 26.28 -37.56 16.60
CA ILE A 397 26.81 -36.80 17.75
C ILE A 397 26.01 -35.50 17.93
N SER A 398 25.92 -34.96 19.15
CA SER A 398 25.32 -33.63 19.36
C SER A 398 26.33 -32.50 19.26
N TRP A 399 25.84 -31.29 19.00
CA TRP A 399 26.63 -30.07 19.04
C TRP A 399 27.27 -29.86 20.42
N GLY A 400 26.55 -30.19 21.51
CA GLY A 400 27.11 -30.14 22.86
C GLY A 400 28.29 -31.08 23.09
N GLU A 401 28.23 -32.32 22.57
CA GLU A 401 29.35 -33.26 22.63
C GLU A 401 30.55 -32.76 21.79
N LEU A 402 30.29 -32.18 20.60
CA LEU A 402 31.33 -31.58 19.75
C LEU A 402 31.98 -30.35 20.39
N ALA A 403 31.19 -29.53 21.08
CA ALA A 403 31.67 -28.38 21.84
C ALA A 403 32.58 -28.80 22.99
N GLU A 404 32.23 -29.85 23.74
CA GLU A 404 33.07 -30.39 24.81
C GLU A 404 34.40 -30.98 24.30
N LEU A 405 34.39 -31.51 23.08
CA LEU A 405 35.60 -31.98 22.38
C LEU A 405 36.43 -30.83 21.77
N GLY A 406 35.94 -29.58 21.78
CA GLY A 406 36.63 -28.44 21.18
C GLY A 406 36.77 -28.55 19.65
N VAL A 407 35.83 -29.21 18.99
CA VAL A 407 35.87 -29.45 17.54
C VAL A 407 35.40 -28.21 16.79
N GLY A 408 36.27 -27.65 15.94
CA GLY A 408 35.93 -26.51 15.08
C GLY A 408 35.27 -25.36 15.86
N ASN A 409 34.15 -24.86 15.34
CA ASN A 409 33.41 -23.74 15.94
C ASN A 409 32.20 -24.16 16.81
N TYR A 410 31.99 -25.45 17.06
CA TYR A 410 30.85 -25.92 17.86
C TYR A 410 30.80 -25.35 19.29
N PRO A 411 31.93 -25.07 19.99
CA PRO A 411 31.89 -24.35 21.25
C PRO A 411 31.21 -22.98 21.16
N ALA A 412 31.43 -22.25 20.06
CA ALA A 412 30.78 -20.96 19.82
C ALA A 412 29.32 -21.13 19.38
N TYR A 413 29.02 -22.12 18.54
CA TYR A 413 27.64 -22.42 18.11
C TYR A 413 26.71 -22.85 19.24
N CYS A 414 27.27 -23.25 20.39
CA CYS A 414 26.49 -23.59 21.59
C CYS A 414 26.30 -22.40 22.55
N ASN A 415 26.83 -21.22 22.25
CA ASN A 415 26.67 -20.01 23.07
C ASN A 415 25.60 -19.10 22.47
N ALA A 416 24.59 -18.74 23.27
CA ALA A 416 23.50 -17.87 22.84
C ALA A 416 23.81 -16.40 23.14
N ASP A 417 24.81 -15.85 22.45
CA ASP A 417 25.26 -14.47 22.61
C ASP A 417 24.65 -13.51 21.55
N ASP A 418 23.97 -14.04 20.54
CA ASP A 418 23.30 -13.24 19.51
C ASP A 418 21.89 -12.79 19.95
N VAL A 419 21.43 -11.65 19.46
CA VAL A 419 20.05 -11.20 19.68
C VAL A 419 19.04 -12.14 19.02
N THR A 420 19.38 -12.71 17.86
CA THR A 420 18.58 -13.71 17.15
C THR A 420 18.33 -14.98 17.96
N ASP A 421 19.28 -15.41 18.77
CA ASP A 421 19.12 -16.54 19.68
C ASP A 421 18.02 -16.31 20.73
N ILE A 422 17.97 -15.08 21.26
CA ILE A 422 16.91 -14.68 22.20
C ILE A 422 15.57 -14.54 21.47
N LEU A 423 15.58 -14.03 20.23
CA LEU A 423 14.39 -13.96 19.38
C LEU A 423 13.76 -15.34 19.18
N GLU A 424 14.57 -16.37 18.90
CA GLU A 424 14.10 -17.74 18.65
C GLU A 424 13.39 -18.32 19.87
N VAL A 425 13.97 -18.20 21.07
CA VAL A 425 13.31 -18.68 22.31
C VAL A 425 11.97 -17.97 22.52
N LEU A 426 11.92 -16.66 22.28
CA LEU A 426 10.69 -15.90 22.39
C LEU A 426 9.66 -16.31 21.33
N ALA A 427 10.07 -16.59 20.09
CA ALA A 427 9.18 -17.05 19.03
C ALA A 427 8.59 -18.44 19.34
N GLU A 428 9.34 -19.33 19.99
CA GLU A 428 8.88 -20.67 20.39
C GLU A 428 7.93 -20.65 21.60
N THR A 429 8.10 -19.69 22.51
CA THR A 429 7.42 -19.70 23.82
C THR A 429 6.28 -18.69 23.95
N ASP A 430 6.35 -17.57 23.24
CA ASP A 430 5.31 -16.54 23.30
C ASP A 430 4.10 -16.92 22.45
N GLU A 431 2.90 -16.71 22.98
CA GLU A 431 1.65 -16.78 22.19
C GLU A 431 1.69 -15.80 21.02
N ASP A 432 1.05 -16.16 19.90
CA ASP A 432 0.99 -15.29 18.72
C ASP A 432 -0.03 -14.17 18.91
N THR A 433 0.40 -13.11 19.56
CA THR A 433 -0.39 -11.90 19.84
C THR A 433 0.33 -10.67 19.28
N THR A 434 -0.42 -9.60 18.97
CA THR A 434 0.18 -8.33 18.54
C THR A 434 1.20 -7.78 19.55
N GLU A 435 1.00 -7.98 20.85
CA GLU A 435 1.96 -7.58 21.89
C GLU A 435 3.29 -8.34 21.75
N ASN A 436 3.23 -9.66 21.58
CA ASN A 436 4.43 -10.48 21.44
C ASN A 436 5.10 -10.31 20.07
N LEU A 437 4.33 -10.09 19.00
CA LEU A 437 4.86 -9.69 17.70
C LEU A 437 5.68 -8.41 17.82
N LEU A 438 5.11 -7.38 18.46
CA LEU A 438 5.76 -6.08 18.67
C LEU A 438 7.03 -6.23 19.52
N LYS A 439 6.99 -7.03 20.59
CA LYS A 439 8.18 -7.40 21.39
C LYS A 439 9.28 -8.02 20.52
N ARG A 440 8.96 -9.00 19.67
CA ARG A 440 9.93 -9.66 18.77
C ARG A 440 10.49 -8.69 17.73
N LYS A 441 9.65 -7.87 17.09
CA LYS A 441 10.05 -6.85 16.10
C LYS A 441 11.01 -5.82 16.70
N ARG A 442 10.72 -5.33 17.91
CA ARG A 442 11.59 -4.40 18.65
C ARG A 442 12.96 -4.99 18.93
N LEU A 443 12.99 -6.25 19.38
CA LEU A 443 14.23 -6.97 19.64
C LEU A 443 15.04 -7.16 18.34
N MET A 444 14.38 -7.56 17.25
CA MET A 444 15.02 -7.79 15.95
C MET A 444 15.64 -6.52 15.37
N PHE A 445 14.93 -5.39 15.42
CA PHE A 445 15.37 -4.15 14.77
C PHE A 445 16.18 -3.22 15.67
N ASN A 446 15.97 -3.25 16.99
CA ASN A 446 16.52 -2.28 17.93
C ASN A 446 17.27 -2.90 19.12
N GLY A 447 17.35 -4.23 19.18
CA GLY A 447 18.11 -4.96 20.19
C GLY A 447 17.49 -4.96 21.59
N ILE A 448 18.32 -5.36 22.56
CA ILE A 448 17.94 -5.55 23.96
C ILE A 448 18.65 -4.52 24.85
N VAL A 449 17.90 -3.89 25.75
CA VAL A 449 18.42 -3.02 26.80
C VAL A 449 18.25 -3.72 28.16
N ILE A 450 19.36 -3.92 28.87
CA ILE A 450 19.37 -4.49 30.22
C ILE A 450 19.19 -3.40 31.27
N ALA A 451 18.08 -3.44 31.99
CA ALA A 451 17.81 -2.56 33.12
C ALA A 451 18.74 -2.89 34.31
N GLN A 452 19.62 -1.95 34.68
CA GLN A 452 20.62 -2.16 35.75
C GLN A 452 20.01 -2.05 37.17
N GLU A 453 19.18 -1.03 37.40
CA GLU A 453 18.58 -0.76 38.72
C GLU A 453 17.11 -0.31 38.57
N PRO A 454 16.21 -1.19 38.08
CA PRO A 454 14.80 -0.83 37.90
C PRO A 454 14.13 -0.55 39.25
N ASN A 455 13.30 0.50 39.30
CA ASN A 455 12.49 0.79 40.48
C ASN A 455 11.43 -0.30 40.70
N ALA A 456 10.96 -0.47 41.92
CA ALA A 456 9.96 -1.49 42.26
C ALA A 456 8.66 -1.41 41.43
N TYR A 457 8.25 -0.21 40.99
CA TYR A 457 7.06 -0.04 40.14
C TYR A 457 7.29 -0.43 38.67
N GLN A 458 8.54 -0.67 38.26
CA GLN A 458 8.92 -1.14 36.93
C GLN A 458 9.08 -2.67 36.88
N LEU A 459 8.84 -3.36 38.00
CA LEU A 459 8.99 -4.80 38.13
C LEU A 459 7.65 -5.46 38.45
N ASN A 460 7.39 -6.62 37.86
CA ASN A 460 6.24 -7.45 38.23
C ASN A 460 6.54 -8.25 39.52
N GLU A 461 5.57 -9.03 39.99
CA GLU A 461 5.71 -9.85 41.22
C GLU A 461 6.84 -10.88 41.16
N ARG A 462 7.34 -11.22 39.96
CA ARG A 462 8.45 -12.14 39.73
C ARG A 462 9.81 -11.44 39.62
N GLY A 463 9.85 -10.11 39.78
CA GLY A 463 11.08 -9.32 39.60
C GLY A 463 11.47 -9.08 38.14
N GLU A 464 10.57 -9.36 37.21
CA GLU A 464 10.77 -9.15 35.77
C GLU A 464 10.38 -7.72 35.38
N TYR A 465 11.08 -7.13 34.42
CA TYR A 465 10.77 -5.78 33.94
C TYR A 465 9.36 -5.75 33.30
N ILE A 466 8.55 -4.77 33.72
CA ILE A 466 7.24 -4.49 33.13
C ILE A 466 7.48 -3.64 31.88
N ASP A 467 7.23 -4.22 30.72
CA ASP A 467 7.29 -3.48 29.46
C ASP A 467 6.16 -2.44 29.40
N ASN A 468 6.52 -1.17 29.25
CA ASN A 468 5.58 -0.04 29.14
C ASN A 468 4.80 -0.04 27.83
N ILE A 469 5.08 -0.97 26.92
CA ILE A 469 4.34 -1.13 25.66
C ILE A 469 2.84 -1.27 25.89
N LYS A 470 2.40 -1.90 26.99
CA LYS A 470 0.98 -1.99 27.35
C LYS A 470 0.30 -0.63 27.54
N HIS A 471 1.04 0.38 28.02
CA HIS A 471 0.51 1.73 28.12
C HIS A 471 0.39 2.41 26.75
N ILE A 472 1.33 2.16 25.84
CA ILE A 472 1.28 2.64 24.45
C ILE A 472 0.11 1.99 23.71
N LEU A 473 -0.02 0.66 23.81
CA LEU A 473 -1.15 -0.12 23.29
C LEU A 473 -2.49 0.36 23.89
N GLY A 474 -2.51 0.66 25.19
CA GLY A 474 -3.70 1.18 25.86
C GLY A 474 -4.11 2.56 25.37
N PHE A 475 -3.16 3.47 25.14
CA PHE A 475 -3.46 4.81 24.63
C PHE A 475 -3.92 4.78 23.17
N SER A 476 -3.25 4.01 22.30
CA SER A 476 -3.66 3.85 20.90
C SER A 476 -5.02 3.15 20.76
N SER A 477 -5.40 2.34 21.76
CA SER A 477 -6.66 1.59 21.71
C SER A 477 -7.92 2.45 21.71
N VAL A 478 -7.92 3.67 22.29
CA VAL A 478 -9.16 4.45 22.51
C VAL A 478 -9.88 4.80 21.20
N PHE A 479 -9.12 5.07 20.15
CA PHE A 479 -9.65 5.41 18.82
C PHE A 479 -9.23 4.41 17.74
N SER A 480 -8.85 3.20 18.16
CA SER A 480 -8.46 2.11 17.26
C SER A 480 -9.64 1.46 16.56
N ILE A 481 -9.35 0.71 15.50
CA ILE A 481 -10.30 -0.19 14.84
C ILE A 481 -11.02 -1.09 15.85
N ASP A 482 -10.30 -1.59 16.86
CA ASP A 482 -10.84 -2.48 17.89
C ASP A 482 -11.80 -1.78 18.86
N SER A 483 -11.60 -0.49 19.12
CA SER A 483 -12.51 0.30 19.94
C SER A 483 -13.81 0.58 19.19
N ILE A 484 -13.71 0.95 17.91
CA ILE A 484 -14.91 1.15 17.08
C ILE A 484 -15.68 -0.16 16.91
N ALA A 485 -14.99 -1.29 16.68
CA ALA A 485 -15.63 -2.61 16.58
C ALA A 485 -16.49 -2.96 17.80
N LYS A 486 -16.07 -2.54 19.00
CA LYS A 486 -16.75 -2.82 20.28
C LYS A 486 -17.84 -1.80 20.63
N ASN A 487 -17.94 -0.70 19.89
CA ASN A 487 -18.84 0.41 20.20
C ASN A 487 -19.89 0.58 19.10
N GLU A 488 -21.06 -0.03 19.29
CA GLU A 488 -22.19 0.03 18.36
C GLU A 488 -22.64 1.47 18.07
N SER A 489 -22.69 2.35 19.08
CA SER A 489 -23.06 3.75 18.90
C SER A 489 -22.09 4.50 17.99
N THR A 490 -20.78 4.26 18.12
CA THR A 490 -19.79 4.89 17.23
C THR A 490 -19.93 4.37 15.80
N ARG A 491 -20.24 3.08 15.62
CA ARG A 491 -20.49 2.51 14.28
C ARG A 491 -21.73 3.12 13.62
N GLU A 492 -22.83 3.24 14.37
CA GLU A 492 -24.05 3.91 13.91
C GLU A 492 -23.80 5.37 13.56
N ASP A 493 -23.01 6.09 14.36
CA ASP A 493 -22.64 7.48 14.09
C ASP A 493 -21.85 7.61 12.79
N ILE A 494 -20.82 6.77 12.57
CA ILE A 494 -20.01 6.77 11.34
C ILE A 494 -20.90 6.53 10.12
N GLN A 495 -21.78 5.53 10.19
CA GLN A 495 -22.73 5.25 9.12
C GLN A 495 -23.69 6.43 8.90
N ALA A 496 -24.22 7.03 9.96
CA ALA A 496 -25.12 8.17 9.87
C ALA A 496 -24.44 9.40 9.27
N PHE A 497 -23.15 9.64 9.55
CA PHE A 497 -22.42 10.73 8.92
C PHE A 497 -22.38 10.59 7.39
N ARG A 498 -22.19 9.35 6.90
CA ARG A 498 -22.21 9.02 5.47
C ARG A 498 -23.62 9.10 4.88
N GLU A 499 -24.53 8.27 5.38
CA GLU A 499 -25.85 8.05 4.77
C GLU A 499 -26.82 9.20 4.99
N ASN A 500 -26.71 9.95 6.10
CA ASN A 500 -27.70 10.97 6.46
C ASN A 500 -27.18 12.40 6.31
N LEU A 501 -25.86 12.61 6.25
CA LEU A 501 -25.28 13.95 6.17
C LEU A 501 -24.65 14.21 4.81
N PHE A 502 -23.49 13.62 4.50
CA PHE A 502 -22.70 14.10 3.36
C PHE A 502 -23.08 13.51 2.00
N LEU A 503 -23.55 12.24 1.92
CA LEU A 503 -24.01 11.69 0.63
C LEU A 503 -25.30 12.36 0.14
N PRO A 504 -26.37 12.50 0.96
CA PRO A 504 -27.59 13.17 0.51
C PRO A 504 -27.35 14.65 0.18
N ALA A 505 -26.45 15.31 0.93
CA ALA A 505 -26.06 16.68 0.66
C ALA A 505 -25.41 16.82 -0.73
N LEU A 506 -24.46 15.93 -1.06
CA LEU A 506 -23.79 15.97 -2.36
C LEU A 506 -24.76 15.64 -3.51
N GLN A 507 -25.63 14.64 -3.32
CA GLN A 507 -26.67 14.29 -4.29
C GLN A 507 -27.61 15.47 -4.58
N TYR A 508 -28.05 16.20 -3.54
CA TYR A 508 -28.85 17.42 -3.70
C TYR A 508 -28.12 18.47 -4.54
N LEU A 509 -26.83 18.69 -4.29
CA LEU A 509 -26.05 19.69 -5.02
C LEU A 509 -25.90 19.32 -6.49
N TYR A 510 -25.64 18.05 -6.81
CA TYR A 510 -25.61 17.60 -8.20
C TYR A 510 -26.95 17.76 -8.91
N ALA A 511 -28.05 17.35 -8.27
CA ALA A 511 -29.39 17.50 -8.80
C ALA A 511 -29.79 18.98 -8.99
N PHE A 512 -29.44 19.85 -8.06
CA PHE A 512 -29.64 21.30 -8.17
C PHE A 512 -28.85 21.89 -9.36
N ASN A 513 -27.56 21.54 -9.48
CA ASN A 513 -26.71 22.00 -10.58
C ASN A 513 -27.19 21.50 -11.95
N ALA A 514 -27.72 20.27 -12.03
CA ALA A 514 -28.34 19.77 -13.25
C ALA A 514 -29.62 20.56 -13.58
N LEU A 515 -30.49 20.79 -12.59
CA LEU A 515 -31.76 21.50 -12.79
C LEU A 515 -31.56 22.95 -13.25
N VAL A 516 -30.62 23.71 -12.67
CA VAL A 516 -30.37 25.10 -13.11
C VAL A 516 -29.82 25.15 -14.54
N LYS A 517 -29.06 24.15 -14.98
CA LYS A 517 -28.62 24.02 -16.38
C LYS A 517 -29.79 23.73 -17.32
N ILE A 518 -30.64 22.75 -16.99
CA ILE A 518 -31.86 22.42 -17.75
C ILE A 518 -32.75 23.66 -17.92
N LEU A 519 -33.00 24.38 -16.83
CA LEU A 519 -33.82 25.60 -16.84
C LEU A 519 -33.15 26.73 -17.64
N GLY A 520 -31.82 26.81 -17.59
CA GLY A 520 -31.01 27.76 -18.36
C GLY A 520 -31.24 27.59 -19.86
N GLU A 521 -31.17 26.35 -20.32
CA GLU A 521 -31.35 25.97 -21.72
C GLU A 521 -32.80 26.18 -22.19
N ILE A 522 -33.79 25.68 -21.44
CA ILE A 522 -35.21 25.74 -21.82
C ILE A 522 -35.73 27.17 -21.90
N TYR A 523 -35.33 28.03 -20.97
CA TYR A 523 -35.85 29.39 -20.86
C TYR A 523 -34.91 30.46 -21.43
N ASP A 524 -33.83 30.05 -22.10
CA ASP A 524 -32.85 30.92 -22.78
C ASP A 524 -32.25 31.94 -21.78
N LEU A 525 -31.70 31.40 -20.69
CA LEU A 525 -31.09 32.10 -19.56
C LEU A 525 -29.62 31.68 -19.44
N ASP A 526 -28.78 32.16 -20.37
CA ASP A 526 -27.35 31.77 -20.50
C ASP A 526 -26.55 31.86 -19.18
N GLU A 527 -26.88 32.83 -18.33
CA GLU A 527 -26.16 33.08 -17.06
C GLU A 527 -26.66 32.20 -15.89
N LEU A 528 -27.77 31.45 -16.04
CA LEU A 528 -28.36 30.70 -14.94
C LEU A 528 -27.47 29.55 -14.45
N GLY A 529 -26.64 29.00 -15.33
CA GLY A 529 -25.64 27.99 -14.96
C GLY A 529 -24.61 28.50 -13.95
N GLU A 530 -24.40 29.81 -13.82
CA GLU A 530 -23.47 30.39 -12.85
C GLU A 530 -24.00 30.36 -11.41
N VAL A 531 -25.28 30.01 -11.21
CA VAL A 531 -25.86 29.79 -9.89
C VAL A 531 -25.48 28.41 -9.32
N ALA A 532 -24.91 27.53 -10.16
CA ALA A 532 -24.43 26.23 -9.73
C ALA A 532 -23.44 26.36 -8.55
N ILE A 533 -23.59 25.47 -7.57
CA ILE A 533 -22.73 25.40 -6.40
C ILE A 533 -21.59 24.44 -6.72
N SER A 534 -20.34 24.92 -6.69
CA SER A 534 -19.18 24.09 -7.01
C SER A 534 -19.05 22.89 -6.08
N THR A 535 -18.81 21.71 -6.67
CA THR A 535 -18.59 20.42 -5.99
C THR A 535 -17.17 19.89 -6.18
N ASP A 536 -16.34 20.53 -7.01
CA ASP A 536 -14.99 20.06 -7.40
C ASP A 536 -14.11 19.75 -6.18
N ARG A 537 -14.20 20.59 -5.14
CA ARG A 537 -13.46 20.37 -3.89
C ARG A 537 -13.97 19.17 -3.12
N PHE A 538 -15.27 18.90 -3.16
CA PHE A 538 -15.87 17.74 -2.49
C PHE A 538 -15.40 16.45 -3.16
N GLU A 539 -15.42 16.40 -4.49
CA GLU A 539 -14.94 15.27 -5.30
C GLU A 539 -13.48 14.96 -4.97
N SER A 540 -12.61 15.97 -5.03
CA SER A 540 -11.18 15.82 -4.67
C SER A 540 -10.98 15.34 -3.22
N GLN A 541 -11.85 15.78 -2.30
CA GLN A 541 -11.78 15.38 -0.89
C GLN A 541 -12.27 13.95 -0.66
N LEU A 542 -13.23 13.48 -1.45
CA LEU A 542 -13.75 12.11 -1.42
C LEU A 542 -12.74 11.14 -2.04
N ASP A 543 -12.09 11.52 -3.13
CA ASP A 543 -10.97 10.75 -3.71
C ASP A 543 -9.85 10.55 -2.68
N ALA A 544 -9.41 11.63 -2.04
CA ALA A 544 -8.39 11.55 -0.99
C ALA A 544 -8.83 10.71 0.22
N LEU A 545 -10.12 10.74 0.56
CA LEU A 545 -10.69 9.93 1.64
C LEU A 545 -10.68 8.44 1.29
N ASN A 546 -11.02 8.08 0.05
CA ASN A 546 -10.93 6.71 -0.46
C ASN A 546 -9.47 6.22 -0.44
N SER A 547 -8.51 7.04 -0.89
CA SER A 547 -7.08 6.70 -0.80
C SER A 547 -6.64 6.43 0.64
N GLN A 548 -7.09 7.23 1.61
CA GLN A 548 -6.80 7.00 3.03
C GLN A 548 -7.40 5.69 3.56
N LEU A 549 -8.61 5.34 3.12
CA LEU A 549 -9.24 4.07 3.46
C LEU A 549 -8.43 2.88 2.93
N TYR A 550 -8.00 2.94 1.67
CA TYR A 550 -7.19 1.88 1.07
C TYR A 550 -5.85 1.72 1.79
N MET A 551 -5.15 2.82 2.08
CA MET A 551 -3.91 2.79 2.86
C MET A 551 -4.13 2.18 4.25
N LEU A 552 -5.18 2.59 4.98
CA LEU A 552 -5.50 2.02 6.28
C LEU A 552 -5.70 0.50 6.22
N TYR A 553 -6.43 0.01 5.20
CA TYR A 553 -6.72 -1.41 5.01
C TYR A 553 -5.45 -2.22 4.71
N GLY A 554 -4.55 -1.67 3.90
CA GLY A 554 -3.25 -2.28 3.60
C GLY A 554 -2.33 -2.34 4.81
N ASP A 555 -2.19 -1.20 5.50
CA ASP A 555 -1.18 -0.98 6.54
C ASP A 555 -1.61 -1.40 7.95
N VAL A 556 -2.67 -2.21 8.07
CA VAL A 556 -3.12 -2.75 9.35
C VAL A 556 -1.97 -3.46 10.07
N TYR A 557 -1.76 -3.12 11.33
CA TYR A 557 -0.73 -3.68 12.18
C TYR A 557 -1.26 -4.85 13.02
N GLY A 558 -0.45 -5.91 13.15
CA GLY A 558 -0.73 -7.05 14.01
C GLY A 558 -0.24 -8.36 13.42
N THR A 559 -0.58 -9.46 14.10
CA THR A 559 -0.46 -10.82 13.55
C THR A 559 -1.39 -11.00 12.36
N ASP A 560 -1.20 -12.05 11.56
CA ASP A 560 -2.05 -12.30 10.39
C ASP A 560 -3.54 -12.40 10.78
N ALA A 561 -3.84 -13.05 11.92
CA ALA A 561 -5.20 -13.16 12.44
C ALA A 561 -5.76 -11.81 12.91
N ASP A 562 -4.93 -10.96 13.54
CA ASP A 562 -5.34 -9.61 13.94
C ASP A 562 -5.57 -8.71 12.72
N LYS A 563 -4.72 -8.82 11.69
CA LYS A 563 -4.88 -8.09 10.43
C LYS A 563 -6.16 -8.45 9.73
N GLU A 564 -6.42 -9.75 9.54
CA GLU A 564 -7.66 -10.25 8.91
C GLU A 564 -8.89 -9.72 9.65
N ARG A 565 -8.94 -9.90 10.98
CA ARG A 565 -10.05 -9.42 11.82
C ARG A 565 -10.27 -7.91 11.71
N LYS A 566 -9.20 -7.11 11.76
CA LYS A 566 -9.29 -5.64 11.65
C LYS A 566 -9.72 -5.19 10.25
N ARG A 567 -9.27 -5.87 9.20
CA ARG A 567 -9.67 -5.62 7.80
C ARG A 567 -11.15 -5.85 7.56
N GLU A 568 -11.72 -6.90 8.15
CA GLU A 568 -13.17 -7.13 8.11
C GLU A 568 -13.95 -5.99 8.78
N VAL A 569 -13.48 -5.52 9.94
CA VAL A 569 -14.07 -4.37 10.63
C VAL A 569 -13.98 -3.09 9.78
N ILE A 570 -12.83 -2.85 9.13
CA ILE A 570 -12.67 -1.70 8.23
C ILE A 570 -13.68 -1.78 7.09
N LYS A 571 -13.80 -2.94 6.42
CA LYS A 571 -14.76 -3.15 5.32
C LYS A 571 -16.20 -2.99 5.77
N GLU A 572 -16.53 -3.36 7.00
CA GLU A 572 -17.87 -3.19 7.54
C GLU A 572 -18.22 -1.71 7.77
N ILE A 573 -17.28 -0.94 8.32
CA ILE A 573 -17.53 0.42 8.83
C ILE A 573 -17.25 1.50 7.78
N PHE A 574 -16.18 1.33 7.01
CA PHE A 574 -15.70 2.33 6.07
C PHE A 574 -15.87 1.83 4.63
N GLN A 575 -16.83 2.43 3.92
CA GLN A 575 -17.12 2.12 2.53
C GLN A 575 -16.52 3.19 1.60
N PRO A 576 -15.85 2.80 0.50
CA PRO A 576 -15.47 3.73 -0.54
C PRO A 576 -16.68 4.53 -1.03
N ILE A 577 -16.42 5.75 -1.47
CA ILE A 577 -17.44 6.68 -1.93
C ILE A 577 -17.24 6.88 -3.43
N ASP A 578 -18.15 6.28 -4.21
CA ASP A 578 -18.33 6.58 -5.62
C ASP A 578 -19.28 7.79 -5.73
N TYR A 579 -18.72 8.98 -5.91
CA TYR A 579 -19.52 10.19 -6.08
C TYR A 579 -20.10 10.33 -7.48
N GLU A 580 -19.57 9.64 -8.48
CA GLU A 580 -20.13 9.64 -9.84
C GLU A 580 -21.52 8.99 -9.83
N ALA A 581 -21.69 7.91 -9.05
CA ALA A 581 -22.98 7.26 -8.83
C ALA A 581 -24.02 8.15 -8.11
N LEU A 582 -23.62 9.30 -7.53
CA LEU A 582 -24.54 10.26 -6.92
C LEU A 582 -25.05 11.31 -7.90
N LYS A 583 -24.44 11.42 -9.09
CA LYS A 583 -24.86 12.39 -10.10
C LYS A 583 -26.18 11.94 -10.74
N PRO A 584 -27.04 12.89 -11.17
CA PRO A 584 -28.24 12.57 -11.92
C PRO A 584 -27.90 11.73 -13.17
N THR A 585 -28.69 10.70 -13.42
CA THR A 585 -28.53 9.88 -14.63
C THR A 585 -28.92 10.65 -15.88
N GLU A 586 -28.36 10.25 -17.03
CA GLU A 586 -28.74 10.81 -18.33
C GLU A 586 -30.25 10.69 -18.57
N GLU A 587 -30.86 9.54 -18.22
CA GLU A 587 -32.30 9.31 -18.35
C GLU A 587 -33.12 10.31 -17.51
N ALA A 588 -32.74 10.55 -16.25
CA ALA A 588 -33.43 11.50 -15.38
C ALA A 588 -33.33 12.94 -15.91
N ILE A 589 -32.15 13.33 -16.40
CA ILE A 589 -31.91 14.62 -17.04
C ILE A 589 -32.80 14.77 -18.28
N GLU A 590 -32.83 13.76 -19.16
CA GLU A 590 -33.63 13.77 -20.38
C GLU A 590 -35.14 13.85 -20.08
N GLU A 591 -35.64 13.08 -19.12
CA GLU A 591 -37.06 13.06 -18.75
C GLU A 591 -37.52 14.42 -18.22
N VAL A 592 -36.75 15.00 -17.29
CA VAL A 592 -37.05 16.32 -16.72
C VAL A 592 -36.96 17.41 -17.79
N THR A 593 -35.95 17.34 -18.64
CA THR A 593 -35.76 18.29 -19.77
C THR A 593 -36.94 18.24 -20.73
N ALA A 594 -37.30 17.05 -21.22
CA ALA A 594 -38.40 16.87 -22.17
C ALA A 594 -39.75 17.31 -21.58
N GLU A 595 -39.99 17.05 -20.30
CA GLU A 595 -41.21 17.53 -19.63
C GLU A 595 -41.26 19.05 -19.59
N LEU A 596 -40.20 19.70 -19.11
CA LEU A 596 -40.17 21.16 -18.95
C LEU A 596 -40.21 21.88 -20.30
N ASP A 597 -39.50 21.37 -21.31
CA ASP A 597 -39.51 21.92 -22.67
C ASP A 597 -40.92 21.88 -23.28
N ARG A 598 -41.59 20.72 -23.18
CA ARG A 598 -42.98 20.56 -23.63
C ARG A 598 -43.95 21.52 -22.92
N LEU A 599 -43.71 21.81 -21.64
CA LEU A 599 -44.57 22.69 -20.85
C LEU A 599 -44.37 24.18 -21.20
N GLY A 600 -43.18 24.58 -21.61
CA GLY A 600 -42.83 25.95 -22.04
C GLY A 600 -43.41 27.03 -21.12
N PHE A 601 -44.12 28.00 -21.70
CA PHE A 601 -44.84 29.05 -20.97
C PHE A 601 -46.31 28.68 -20.75
N SER A 602 -46.59 27.83 -19.76
CA SER A 602 -47.95 27.36 -19.45
C SER A 602 -48.30 27.40 -17.95
N THR A 603 -49.59 27.32 -17.64
CA THR A 603 -50.08 27.24 -16.25
C THR A 603 -49.58 25.98 -15.55
N GLU A 604 -49.36 24.89 -16.28
CA GLU A 604 -48.79 23.66 -15.74
C GLU A 604 -47.28 23.82 -15.45
N ALA A 605 -46.53 24.52 -16.32
CA ALA A 605 -45.13 24.88 -16.03
C ALA A 605 -45.02 25.64 -14.70
N ARG A 606 -45.90 26.61 -14.48
CA ARG A 606 -45.97 27.37 -13.21
C ARG A 606 -46.20 26.47 -11.99
N LYS A 607 -47.13 25.52 -12.08
CA LYS A 607 -47.40 24.58 -10.97
C LYS A 607 -46.20 23.70 -10.66
N LYS A 608 -45.44 23.29 -11.68
CA LYS A 608 -44.23 22.48 -11.54
C LYS A 608 -43.08 23.27 -10.94
N LEU A 609 -42.81 24.47 -11.44
CA LEU A 609 -41.72 25.33 -10.94
C LEU A 609 -41.95 25.81 -9.49
N LYS A 610 -43.22 25.96 -9.05
CA LYS A 610 -43.55 26.18 -7.64
C LYS A 610 -43.16 25.01 -6.72
N LYS A 611 -42.94 23.83 -7.28
CA LYS A 611 -42.50 22.62 -6.57
C LYS A 611 -41.08 22.28 -7.00
N PHE A 612 -40.19 23.27 -6.91
CA PHE A 612 -38.81 23.18 -7.37
C PHE A 612 -38.07 21.98 -6.76
N ASP A 613 -38.23 21.74 -5.46
CA ASP A 613 -37.65 20.59 -4.76
C ASP A 613 -38.13 19.25 -5.33
N ALA A 614 -39.37 19.14 -5.81
CA ALA A 614 -39.86 17.90 -6.43
C ALA A 614 -39.21 17.62 -7.80
N LEU A 615 -38.64 18.64 -8.45
CA LEU A 615 -37.82 18.46 -9.66
C LEU A 615 -36.41 18.00 -9.29
N ILE A 616 -35.84 18.54 -8.20
CA ILE A 616 -34.56 18.10 -7.65
C ILE A 616 -34.66 16.63 -7.21
N GLU A 617 -35.70 16.25 -6.45
CA GLU A 617 -35.94 14.87 -6.01
C GLU A 617 -36.00 13.87 -7.17
N ARG A 618 -36.51 14.27 -8.34
CA ARG A 618 -36.56 13.40 -9.53
C ARG A 618 -35.20 13.23 -10.21
N LEU A 619 -34.30 14.19 -10.01
CA LEU A 619 -32.92 14.11 -10.48
C LEU A 619 -32.03 13.32 -9.49
N CYS A 620 -32.54 12.99 -8.30
CA CYS A 620 -31.90 12.08 -7.36
C CYS A 620 -32.45 10.66 -7.56
N GLU A 621 -31.61 9.66 -7.87
CA GLU A 621 -32.04 8.24 -8.00
C GLU A 621 -32.64 7.65 -6.70
N ARG A 622 -32.25 8.20 -5.54
CA ARG A 622 -32.82 7.88 -4.23
C ARG A 622 -33.47 9.16 -3.73
N GLY A 623 -34.78 9.15 -3.48
CA GLY A 623 -35.48 10.30 -2.91
C GLY A 623 -34.74 10.87 -1.69
N LEU A 624 -34.76 12.20 -1.57
CA LEU A 624 -34.02 12.98 -0.56
C LEU A 624 -34.39 12.66 0.89
#